data_AF-K9W070-F1
#
_entry.id   AF-K9W070-F1
#
_cell.length_a   1.000
_cell.length_b   1.000
_cell.length_c   1.000
_cell.angle_alpha   90.00
_cell.angle_beta   90.00
_cell.angle_gamma   90.00
#
_symmetry.space_group_name_H-M   'P 1'
#
loop_
_entity.id
_entity.type
_entity.pdbx_description
1 polymer ?
#
loop_
_entity_poly.entity_id
_entity_poly.type
_entity_poly.pdbx_seq_one_letter_code
_entity_poly.pdbx_strand_id
1 'polypeptide(L)'
;MSARDTFHEVVKSALENEGWIITHDPYHIDLGFVDFYIDLGAEQLLAATKDNEKIAVEIKTFLAPSTISEFHTAVGQFINYRIALEEDDPERRLYLAIPLEIYRRFFKYSFIQKVIERNQIPLLVYNTEKPEIAQWIK
;
A
#
# COMPACT_ATOMS: atom_id res chain seq x y z
N MET A 1 16.07 -14.28 1.79
CA MET A 1 15.07 -13.30 1.33
C MET A 1 13.80 -13.59 2.11
N SER A 2 13.27 -12.60 2.82
CA SER A 2 12.07 -12.76 3.62
C SER A 2 10.83 -12.83 2.72
N ALA A 3 9.71 -13.38 3.20
CA ALA A 3 8.46 -13.36 2.43
C ALA A 3 8.01 -11.92 2.11
N ARG A 4 8.31 -10.95 2.97
CA ARG A 4 8.02 -9.53 2.70
C ARG A 4 8.80 -9.01 1.49
N ASP A 5 10.10 -9.33 1.40
CA ASP A 5 10.95 -8.91 0.29
C ASP A 5 10.40 -9.47 -1.04
N THR A 6 9.91 -10.71 -1.05
CA THR A 6 9.32 -11.31 -2.26
C THR A 6 8.05 -10.57 -2.70
N PHE A 7 7.17 -10.23 -1.77
CA PHE A 7 5.90 -9.56 -2.10
C PHE A 7 6.18 -8.12 -2.58
N HIS A 8 7.18 -7.47 -1.99
CA HIS A 8 7.67 -6.16 -2.42
C HIS A 8 8.12 -6.17 -3.88
N GLU A 9 9.03 -7.09 -4.23
CA GLU A 9 9.55 -7.23 -5.60
C GLU A 9 8.46 -7.59 -6.61
N VAL A 10 7.45 -8.39 -6.21
CA VAL A 10 6.29 -8.72 -7.05
C VAL A 10 5.48 -7.47 -7.40
N VAL A 11 5.16 -6.62 -6.41
CA VAL A 11 4.40 -5.38 -6.65
C VAL A 11 5.20 -4.41 -7.50
N LYS A 12 6.50 -4.25 -7.20
CA LYS A 12 7.41 -3.41 -7.98
C LYS A 12 7.45 -3.83 -9.46
N SER A 13 7.70 -5.12 -9.71
CA SER A 13 7.72 -5.68 -11.06
C SER A 13 6.37 -5.53 -11.76
N ALA A 14 5.26 -5.68 -11.01
CA ALA A 14 3.91 -5.52 -11.56
C ALA A 14 3.64 -4.09 -12.02
N LEU A 15 4.08 -3.09 -11.25
CA LEU A 15 4.01 -1.69 -11.62
C LEU A 15 4.85 -1.38 -12.86
N GLU A 16 6.09 -1.87 -12.92
CA GLU A 16 6.98 -1.72 -14.07
C GLU A 16 6.37 -2.35 -15.34
N ASN A 17 5.75 -3.53 -15.23
CA ASN A 17 5.04 -4.19 -16.33
C ASN A 17 3.85 -3.37 -16.85
N GLU A 18 3.19 -2.58 -16.00
CA GLU A 18 2.15 -1.63 -16.41
C GLU A 18 2.71 -0.30 -16.92
N GLY A 19 4.03 -0.14 -17.01
CA GLY A 19 4.70 1.07 -17.50
C GLY A 19 4.87 2.17 -16.45
N TRP A 20 4.74 1.85 -15.17
CA TRP A 20 5.12 2.78 -14.10
C TRP A 20 6.64 2.83 -13.95
N ILE A 21 7.18 4.02 -13.70
CA ILE A 21 8.59 4.24 -13.41
C ILE A 21 8.74 4.34 -11.89
N ILE A 22 9.50 3.42 -11.29
CA ILE A 22 9.83 3.50 -9.86
C ILE A 22 10.80 4.66 -9.63
N THR A 23 10.44 5.56 -8.74
CA THR A 23 11.24 6.76 -8.42
C THR A 23 11.96 6.63 -7.08
N HIS A 24 11.35 5.97 -6.08
CA HIS A 24 11.95 5.74 -4.77
C HIS A 24 11.49 4.41 -4.19
N ASP A 25 12.43 3.72 -3.54
CA ASP A 25 12.26 2.40 -2.95
C ASP A 25 13.37 2.19 -1.88
N PRO A 26 13.18 2.62 -0.62
CA PRO A 26 11.98 3.23 -0.05
C PRO A 26 11.75 4.70 -0.41
N TYR A 27 10.47 5.09 -0.43
CA TYR A 27 10.02 6.47 -0.36
C TYR A 27 9.79 6.87 1.10
N HIS A 28 10.49 7.91 1.55
CA HIS A 28 10.40 8.41 2.92
C HIS A 28 9.43 9.60 2.99
N ILE A 29 8.44 9.53 3.89
CA ILE A 29 7.47 10.59 4.16
C ILE A 29 7.71 11.12 5.56
N ASP A 30 8.00 12.40 5.75
CA ASP A 30 8.21 12.99 7.08
C ASP A 30 6.90 13.14 7.85
N LEU A 31 6.82 12.51 9.02
CA LEU A 31 5.64 12.59 9.90
C LEU A 31 5.83 13.63 11.03
N GLY A 32 6.93 14.38 11.01
CA GLY A 32 7.22 15.48 11.94
C GLY A 32 7.65 15.05 13.35
N PHE A 33 7.56 13.76 13.71
CA PHE A 33 8.01 13.22 15.00
C PHE A 33 8.66 11.84 14.84
N VAL A 34 9.86 11.67 15.41
CA VAL A 34 10.71 10.47 15.27
C VAL A 34 10.07 9.20 15.83
N ASP A 35 9.32 9.31 16.93
CA ASP A 35 8.69 8.15 17.60
C ASP A 35 7.65 7.46 16.71
N PHE A 36 7.01 8.20 15.80
CA PHE A 36 5.99 7.67 14.91
C PHE A 36 6.56 6.71 13.87
N TYR A 37 7.77 6.97 13.36
CA TYR A 37 8.47 6.07 12.44
C TYR A 37 8.89 4.76 13.12
N ILE A 38 9.32 4.87 14.38
CA ILE A 38 9.78 3.74 15.19
C ILE A 38 8.58 2.85 15.55
N ASP A 39 7.46 3.44 15.95
CA ASP A 39 6.24 2.71 16.32
C ASP A 39 5.46 2.15 15.12
N LEU A 40 5.51 2.81 13.96
CA LEU A 40 4.89 2.29 12.74
C LEU A 40 5.68 1.15 12.10
N GLY A 41 6.91 0.88 12.55
CA GLY A 41 7.76 -0.17 11.98
C GLY A 41 7.90 -0.02 10.47
N ALA A 42 8.10 1.24 10.01
CA ALA A 42 7.89 1.73 8.64
C ALA A 42 8.14 0.66 7.57
N GLU A 43 7.06 0.00 7.14
CA GLU A 43 7.08 -0.73 5.88
C GLU A 43 7.39 0.30 4.77
N GLN A 44 8.28 -0.09 3.88
CA GLN A 44 8.91 0.80 2.92
C GLN A 44 7.92 1.13 1.80
N LEU A 45 7.39 2.34 1.81
CA LEU A 45 6.54 2.82 0.73
C LEU A 45 7.31 2.81 -0.58
N LEU A 46 6.66 2.36 -1.65
CA LEU A 46 7.19 2.43 -3.00
C LEU A 46 6.61 3.67 -3.70
N ALA A 47 7.45 4.52 -4.29
CA ALA A 47 6.97 5.65 -5.08
C ALA A 47 7.17 5.41 -6.57
N ALA A 48 6.13 5.64 -7.36
CA ALA A 48 6.18 5.47 -8.81
C ALA A 48 5.48 6.61 -9.54
N THR A 49 5.81 6.78 -10.81
CA THR A 49 5.20 7.78 -11.70
C THR A 49 4.91 7.19 -13.07
N LYS A 50 3.77 7.56 -13.65
CA LYS A 50 3.38 7.19 -15.01
C LYS A 50 2.62 8.35 -15.63
N ASP A 51 3.06 8.82 -16.80
CA ASP A 51 2.54 10.02 -17.44
C ASP A 51 2.52 11.22 -16.46
N ASN A 52 1.34 11.77 -16.16
CA ASN A 52 1.15 12.86 -15.20
C ASN A 52 0.65 12.38 -13.82
N GLU A 53 0.66 11.07 -13.56
CA GLU A 53 0.23 10.50 -12.28
C GLU A 53 1.43 10.13 -11.40
N LYS A 54 1.38 10.55 -10.12
CA LYS A 54 2.33 10.16 -9.07
C LYS A 54 1.61 9.29 -8.06
N ILE A 55 2.22 8.18 -7.68
CA ILE A 55 1.69 7.30 -6.63
C ILE A 55 2.73 6.99 -5.56
N ALA A 56 2.22 6.73 -4.35
CA ALA A 56 2.91 5.99 -3.30
C ALA A 56 2.12 4.70 -3.05
N VAL A 57 2.81 3.60 -2.76
CA VAL A 57 2.19 2.28 -2.57
C VAL A 57 2.67 1.68 -1.26
N GLU A 58 1.73 1.47 -0.34
CA GLU A 58 1.95 0.75 0.91
C GLU A 58 1.65 -0.74 0.70
N ILE A 59 2.67 -1.59 0.78
CA ILE A 59 2.56 -3.01 0.45
C ILE A 59 2.30 -3.81 1.72
N LYS A 60 1.11 -4.39 1.85
CA LYS A 60 0.76 -5.30 2.95
C LYS A 60 0.74 -6.74 2.49
N THR A 61 1.28 -7.65 3.30
CA THR A 61 1.32 -9.09 3.00
C THR A 61 0.19 -9.87 3.69
N PHE A 62 -0.33 -9.38 4.82
CA PHE A 62 -1.37 -10.05 5.62
C PHE A 62 -1.03 -11.51 5.99
N LEU A 63 0.24 -11.73 6.34
CA LEU A 63 0.78 -13.04 6.73
C LEU A 63 0.73 -13.29 8.25
N ALA A 64 0.41 -12.28 9.06
CA ALA A 64 0.34 -12.45 10.50
C ALA A 64 -0.89 -13.28 10.90
N PRO A 65 -0.90 -13.87 12.12
CA PRO A 65 -1.99 -14.72 12.56
C PRO A 65 -3.37 -14.04 12.61
N SER A 66 -3.41 -12.70 12.74
CA SER A 66 -4.65 -11.93 12.86
C SER A 66 -4.80 -10.92 11.73
N THR A 67 -5.54 -11.31 10.68
CA THR A 67 -5.86 -10.44 9.55
C THR A 67 -6.58 -9.16 9.97
N ILE A 68 -7.44 -9.22 11.01
CA ILE A 68 -8.14 -8.04 11.51
C ILE A 68 -7.20 -7.06 12.23
N SER A 69 -6.20 -7.56 12.95
CA SER A 69 -5.21 -6.70 13.61
C SER A 69 -4.31 -6.01 12.59
N GLU A 70 -3.86 -6.74 11.57
CA GLU A 70 -3.11 -6.16 10.44
C GLU A 70 -3.96 -5.14 9.68
N PHE A 71 -5.25 -5.40 9.50
CA PHE A 71 -6.16 -4.45 8.86
C PHE A 71 -6.28 -3.14 9.64
N HIS A 72 -6.44 -3.20 10.97
CA HIS A 72 -6.46 -1.99 11.80
C HIS A 72 -5.16 -1.19 11.70
N THR A 73 -4.03 -1.89 11.67
CA THR A 73 -2.71 -1.27 11.51
C THR A 73 -2.57 -0.61 10.14
N ALA A 74 -2.94 -1.32 9.07
CA ALA A 74 -2.88 -0.82 7.70
C ALA A 74 -3.78 0.41 7.48
N VAL A 75 -4.99 0.41 8.04
CA VAL A 75 -5.90 1.57 7.97
C VAL A 75 -5.30 2.78 8.70
N GLY A 76 -4.77 2.58 9.91
CA GLY A 76 -4.12 3.65 10.66
C GLY A 76 -2.92 4.25 9.92
N GLN A 77 -2.00 3.39 9.47
CA GLN A 77 -0.83 3.79 8.69
C GLN A 77 -1.22 4.54 7.42
N PHE A 78 -2.19 4.02 6.66
CA PHE A 78 -2.65 4.66 5.43
C PHE A 78 -3.17 6.08 5.69
N ILE A 79 -3.97 6.28 6.74
CA ILE A 79 -4.52 7.60 7.09
C ILE A 79 -3.38 8.56 7.43
N ASN A 80 -2.41 8.13 8.24
CA ASN A 80 -1.29 8.98 8.65
C ASN A 80 -0.39 9.37 7.47
N TYR A 81 -0.01 8.40 6.62
CA TYR A 81 0.80 8.68 5.44
C TYR A 81 0.07 9.57 4.43
N ARG A 82 -1.25 9.40 4.26
CA ARG A 82 -2.03 10.29 3.39
C ARG A 82 -2.01 11.73 3.90
N ILE A 83 -2.21 11.95 5.21
CA ILE A 83 -2.17 13.30 5.80
C ILE A 83 -0.79 13.95 5.59
N ALA A 84 0.29 13.19 5.76
CA ALA A 84 1.63 13.75 5.52
C ALA A 84 1.91 14.02 4.03
N LEU A 85 1.40 13.18 3.12
CA LEU A 85 1.49 13.45 1.67
C LEU A 85 0.73 14.71 1.25
N GLU A 86 -0.39 15.03 1.91
CA GLU A 86 -1.15 16.25 1.64
C GLU A 86 -0.32 17.52 1.87
N GLU A 87 0.67 17.47 2.77
CA GLU A 87 1.58 18.58 3.05
C GLU A 87 2.86 18.52 2.19
N ASP A 88 3.45 17.32 2.01
CA ASP A 88 4.78 17.16 1.40
C ASP A 88 4.77 16.96 -0.14
N ASP A 89 3.84 16.18 -0.68
CA ASP A 89 3.71 15.86 -2.11
C ASP A 89 2.21 15.65 -2.46
N PRO A 90 1.38 16.71 -2.44
CA PRO A 90 -0.08 16.61 -2.51
C PRO A 90 -0.61 16.01 -3.82
N GLU A 91 0.22 16.00 -4.88
CA GLU A 91 -0.12 15.37 -6.15
C GLU A 91 0.06 13.84 -6.12
N ARG A 92 0.76 13.30 -5.11
CA ARG A 92 1.05 11.87 -4.99
C ARG A 92 -0.07 11.13 -4.29
N ARG A 93 -0.77 10.30 -5.04
CA ARG A 93 -1.87 9.48 -4.49
C ARG A 93 -1.33 8.23 -3.80
N LEU A 94 -1.67 8.04 -2.53
CA LEU A 94 -1.35 6.81 -1.79
C LEU A 94 -2.32 5.68 -2.13
N TYR A 95 -1.80 4.47 -2.37
CA TYR A 95 -2.55 3.22 -2.55
C TYR A 95 -2.15 2.19 -1.50
N LEU A 96 -3.12 1.41 -1.02
CA LEU A 96 -2.87 0.22 -0.21
C LEU A 96 -2.79 -1.01 -1.12
N ALA A 97 -1.59 -1.57 -1.29
CA ALA A 97 -1.39 -2.79 -2.05
C ALA A 97 -1.66 -4.04 -1.20
N ILE A 98 -2.54 -4.92 -1.67
CA ILE A 98 -2.93 -6.15 -0.97
C ILE A 98 -2.96 -7.38 -1.91
N PRO A 99 -2.65 -8.58 -1.40
CA PRO A 99 -2.75 -9.81 -2.17
C PRO A 99 -4.18 -10.09 -2.66
N LEU A 100 -4.30 -10.65 -3.85
CA LEU A 100 -5.57 -11.07 -4.44
C LEU A 100 -6.33 -12.06 -3.55
N GLU A 101 -5.62 -12.98 -2.89
CA GLU A 101 -6.20 -13.98 -1.99
C GLU A 101 -6.85 -13.28 -0.77
N ILE A 102 -6.19 -12.26 -0.23
CA ILE A 102 -6.66 -11.45 0.88
C ILE A 102 -7.87 -10.62 0.47
N TYR A 103 -7.81 -10.02 -0.71
CA TYR A 103 -8.91 -9.25 -1.25
C TYR A 103 -10.19 -10.11 -1.32
N ARG A 104 -10.07 -11.31 -1.87
CA ARG A 104 -11.20 -12.25 -2.03
C ARG A 104 -11.74 -12.78 -0.71
N ARG A 105 -10.87 -13.11 0.25
CA ARG A 105 -11.27 -13.77 1.50
C ARG A 105 -11.69 -12.81 2.63
N PHE A 106 -11.16 -11.58 2.65
CA PHE A 106 -11.34 -10.65 3.77
C PHE A 106 -11.94 -9.30 3.35
N PHE A 107 -11.40 -8.68 2.30
CA PHE A 107 -11.86 -7.34 1.86
C PHE A 107 -13.24 -7.36 1.17
N LYS A 108 -13.80 -8.53 0.89
CA LYS A 108 -15.20 -8.68 0.42
C LYS A 108 -16.24 -8.64 1.55
N TYR A 109 -15.84 -8.70 2.82
CA TYR A 109 -16.80 -8.56 3.91
C TYR A 109 -17.39 -7.15 3.94
N SER A 110 -18.71 -7.06 4.06
CA SER A 110 -19.45 -5.79 3.96
C SER A 110 -18.98 -4.73 4.95
N PHE A 111 -18.60 -5.13 6.15
CA PHE A 111 -18.03 -4.21 7.14
C PHE A 111 -16.67 -3.66 6.70
N ILE A 112 -15.78 -4.51 6.20
CA ILE A 112 -14.45 -4.11 5.72
C ILE A 112 -14.59 -3.17 4.52
N GLN A 113 -15.47 -3.48 3.57
CA GLN A 113 -15.77 -2.61 2.44
C GLN A 113 -16.25 -1.22 2.91
N LYS A 114 -17.16 -1.16 3.89
CA LYS A 114 -17.63 0.11 4.47
C LYS A 114 -16.50 0.92 5.11
N VAL A 115 -15.53 0.26 5.77
CA VAL A 115 -14.37 0.95 6.34
C VAL A 115 -13.49 1.53 5.22
N ILE A 116 -13.17 0.74 4.19
CA ILE A 116 -12.38 1.19 3.04
C ILE A 116 -13.05 2.36 2.32
N GLU A 117 -14.36 2.25 2.04
CA GLU A 117 -15.15 3.27 1.35
C GLU A 117 -15.21 4.58 2.16
N ARG A 118 -15.58 4.51 3.45
CA ARG A 118 -15.69 5.70 4.31
C ARG A 118 -14.37 6.44 4.48
N ASN A 119 -13.27 5.70 4.52
CA ASN A 119 -11.93 6.28 4.65
C ASN A 119 -11.30 6.61 3.30
N GLN A 120 -11.97 6.33 2.16
CA GLN A 120 -11.49 6.61 0.81
C GLN A 120 -10.10 6.02 0.57
N ILE A 121 -9.93 4.74 0.90
CA ILE A 121 -8.65 4.03 0.77
C ILE A 121 -8.63 3.32 -0.58
N PRO A 122 -7.95 3.86 -1.61
CA PRO A 122 -7.80 3.15 -2.87
C PRO A 122 -6.90 1.92 -2.68
N LEU A 123 -7.28 0.83 -3.35
CA LEU A 123 -6.60 -0.46 -3.27
C LEU A 123 -5.89 -0.79 -4.58
N LEU A 124 -4.69 -1.35 -4.46
CA LEU A 124 -3.97 -2.04 -5.54
C LEU A 124 -3.97 -3.52 -5.21
N VAL A 125 -4.77 -4.32 -5.93
CA VAL A 125 -4.84 -5.76 -5.71
C VAL A 125 -3.85 -6.43 -6.64
N TYR A 126 -2.86 -7.14 -6.09
CA TYR A 126 -1.80 -7.80 -6.87
C TYR A 126 -1.85 -9.32 -6.73
N ASN A 127 -1.35 -10.02 -7.76
CA ASN A 127 -1.15 -11.46 -7.71
C ASN A 127 0.17 -11.77 -6.99
N THR A 128 0.19 -12.76 -6.10
CA THR A 128 1.41 -13.13 -5.35
C THR A 128 2.32 -14.10 -6.12
N GLU A 129 1.78 -14.84 -7.09
CA GLU A 129 2.50 -15.82 -7.90
C GLU A 129 3.06 -15.22 -9.20
N LYS A 130 2.49 -14.11 -9.66
CA LYS A 130 2.87 -13.43 -10.91
C LYS A 130 2.99 -11.92 -10.67
N PRO A 131 3.98 -11.24 -11.29
CA PRO A 131 4.13 -9.78 -11.20
C PRO A 131 3.07 -9.07 -12.04
N GLU A 132 1.82 -9.10 -11.57
CA GLU A 132 0.63 -8.59 -12.24
C GLU A 132 -0.28 -7.88 -11.23
N ILE A 133 -0.77 -6.70 -11.62
CA ILE A 133 -1.82 -6.00 -10.88
C ILE A 133 -3.16 -6.54 -11.35
N ALA A 134 -3.84 -7.25 -10.47
CA ALA A 134 -5.13 -7.88 -10.76
C ALA A 134 -6.26 -6.85 -10.83
N GLN A 135 -6.21 -5.81 -9.99
CA GLN A 135 -7.25 -4.78 -9.97
C GLN A 135 -6.78 -3.48 -9.30
N TRP A 136 -7.16 -2.35 -9.89
CA TRP A 136 -7.13 -1.03 -9.24
C TRP A 136 -8.54 -0.67 -8.74
N ILE A 137 -8.66 -0.31 -7.47
CA ILE A 137 -9.92 0.14 -6.86
C ILE A 137 -9.70 1.56 -6.36
N LYS A 138 -10.37 2.52 -6.98
CA LYS A 138 -10.22 3.95 -6.70
C LYS A 138 -11.15 4.43 -5.59
#